data_AF-A0A2J0MDD7-F1
#
_entry.id   AF-A0A2J0MDD7-F1
#
_cell.length_a   1.000
_cell.length_b   1.000
_cell.length_c   1.000
_cell.angle_alpha   90.00
_cell.angle_beta   90.00
_cell.angle_gamma   90.00
#
_symmetry.space_group_name_H-M   'P 1'
#
loop_
_entity.id
_entity.type
_entity.pdbx_description
1 polymer ?
#
loop_
_entity_poly.entity_id
_entity_poly.type
_entity_poly.pdbx_seq_one_letter_code
_entity_poly.pdbx_strand_id
1 'polypeptide(L)'
;EELTKKQVTITSLVVSLSRLRKEFKKMKPLIHDVAIKNITTRLPLSEIIYKNTNKFIKELESLHKNISISQEDFFTITIGTTEVDIICSTILENKILKHFKNKPKTINHNLAAIGISFGSEVFDTPNVFFSLLSVTARASINIEELVSTPTEFILIVKEKDFSKTVSLFSNLYREVNKI
;
A
#
# COMPACT_ATOMS: atom_id res chain seq x y z
N GLU A 1 -32.22 3.04 27.63
CA GLU A 1 -32.44 3.93 28.79
C GLU A 1 -33.91 4.12 29.11
N GLU A 2 -34.79 4.36 28.12
CA GLU A 2 -36.24 4.52 28.33
C GLU A 2 -36.93 3.35 29.06
N LEU A 3 -36.47 2.11 28.85
CA LEU A 3 -37.09 0.92 29.46
C LEU A 3 -36.63 0.63 30.90
N THR A 4 -35.45 1.10 31.33
CA THR A 4 -34.86 0.73 32.63
C THR A 4 -34.81 1.87 33.66
N LYS A 5 -35.04 3.12 33.24
CA LYS A 5 -35.01 4.34 34.06
C LYS A 5 -33.73 4.55 34.91
N LYS A 6 -32.66 3.80 34.65
CA LYS A 6 -31.37 3.94 35.34
C LYS A 6 -30.42 4.76 34.47
N GLN A 7 -29.80 5.77 35.08
CA GLN A 7 -28.79 6.59 34.42
C GLN A 7 -27.58 5.71 34.05
N VAL A 8 -27.19 5.71 32.78
CA VAL A 8 -25.99 4.99 32.33
C VAL A 8 -24.77 5.69 32.90
N THR A 9 -23.95 4.94 33.62
CA THR A 9 -22.67 5.41 34.17
C THR A 9 -21.50 4.82 33.38
N ILE A 10 -20.36 5.51 33.37
CA ILE A 10 -19.11 4.98 32.79
C ILE A 10 -18.79 3.60 33.40
N THR A 11 -18.98 3.43 34.71
CA THR A 11 -18.79 2.14 35.38
C THR A 11 -19.70 1.05 34.81
N SER A 12 -20.99 1.36 34.56
CA SER A 12 -21.92 0.40 33.95
C SER A 12 -21.52 -0.01 32.53
N LEU A 13 -20.96 0.93 31.75
CA LEU A 13 -20.41 0.66 30.41
C LEU A 13 -19.16 -0.23 30.52
N VAL A 14 -18.22 0.10 31.40
CA VAL A 14 -16.97 -0.66 31.61
C VAL A 14 -17.27 -2.10 32.03
N VAL A 15 -18.20 -2.31 32.98
CA VAL A 15 -18.59 -3.65 33.44
C VAL A 15 -19.26 -4.44 32.32
N SER A 16 -20.15 -3.81 31.55
CA SER A 16 -20.83 -4.46 30.43
C SER A 16 -19.84 -4.87 29.33
N LEU A 17 -18.92 -3.97 28.97
CA LEU A 17 -17.88 -4.22 27.98
C LEU A 17 -16.90 -5.30 28.46
N SER A 18 -16.55 -5.32 29.75
CA SER A 18 -15.70 -6.37 30.32
C SER A 18 -16.35 -7.75 30.30
N ARG A 19 -17.67 -7.85 30.41
CA ARG A 19 -18.41 -9.12 30.27
C ARG A 19 -18.39 -9.58 28.82
N LEU A 20 -18.70 -8.67 27.89
CA LEU A 20 -18.64 -8.93 26.45
C LEU A 20 -17.23 -9.37 26.00
N ARG A 21 -16.17 -8.77 26.55
CA ARG A 21 -14.77 -9.14 26.24
C ARG A 21 -14.51 -10.64 26.39
N LYS A 22 -15.16 -11.32 27.35
CA LYS A 22 -14.99 -12.78 27.55
C LYS A 22 -15.60 -13.59 26.39
N GLU A 23 -16.69 -13.10 25.80
CA GLU A 23 -17.34 -13.73 24.63
C GLU A 23 -16.54 -13.47 23.34
N PHE A 24 -15.97 -12.26 23.20
CA PHE A 24 -15.16 -11.87 22.03
C PHE A 24 -13.77 -12.50 21.96
N LYS A 25 -13.23 -13.06 23.05
CA LYS A 25 -11.91 -13.75 23.05
C LYS A 25 -11.82 -14.91 22.04
N LYS A 26 -12.95 -15.40 21.52
CA LYS A 26 -13.00 -16.48 20.52
C LYS A 26 -12.83 -16.00 19.08
N MET A 27 -12.94 -14.70 18.81
CA MET A 27 -12.79 -14.14 17.47
C MET A 27 -11.32 -13.87 17.16
N LYS A 28 -10.89 -14.20 15.95
CA LYS A 28 -9.58 -13.76 15.43
C LYS A 28 -9.57 -12.22 15.37
N PRO A 29 -8.49 -11.56 15.79
CA PRO A 29 -8.43 -10.11 15.76
C PRO A 29 -8.44 -9.61 14.32
N LEU A 30 -9.08 -8.46 14.12
CA LEU A 30 -9.11 -7.78 12.81
C LEU A 30 -7.71 -7.31 12.39
N ILE A 31 -6.92 -6.87 13.36
CA ILE A 31 -5.54 -6.43 13.18
C ILE A 31 -4.66 -7.41 13.95
N HIS A 32 -3.67 -7.98 13.28
CA HIS A 32 -2.69 -8.87 13.88
C HIS A 32 -1.29 -8.58 13.36
N ASP A 33 -0.31 -9.17 14.02
CA ASP A 33 1.09 -9.05 13.61
C ASP A 33 1.31 -9.74 12.27
N VAL A 34 2.02 -9.07 11.36
CA VAL A 34 2.40 -9.59 10.05
C VAL A 34 3.90 -9.84 10.07
N ALA A 35 4.32 -11.05 9.71
CA ALA A 35 5.73 -11.42 9.66
C ALA A 35 6.44 -10.72 8.49
N ILE A 36 6.99 -9.53 8.75
CA ILE A 36 7.77 -8.75 7.78
C ILE A 36 9.18 -9.33 7.71
N LYS A 37 9.62 -9.70 6.50
CA LYS A 37 10.96 -10.21 6.21
C LYS A 37 11.95 -9.09 5.88
N ASN A 38 11.53 -8.16 5.04
CA ASN A 38 12.37 -7.06 4.58
C ASN A 38 11.53 -5.82 4.28
N ILE A 39 12.17 -4.65 4.33
CA ILE A 39 11.59 -3.37 3.90
C ILE A 39 12.49 -2.79 2.81
N THR A 40 11.92 -2.53 1.65
CA THR A 40 12.60 -1.87 0.52
C THR A 40 12.05 -0.47 0.34
N THR A 41 12.86 0.42 -0.22
CA THR A 41 12.43 1.80 -0.50
C THR A 41 12.91 2.24 -1.88
N ARG A 42 12.09 3.04 -2.56
CA ARG A 42 12.42 3.65 -3.86
C ARG A 42 11.86 5.07 -3.94
N LEU A 43 12.71 6.02 -4.33
CA LEU A 43 12.41 7.43 -4.53
C LEU A 43 13.55 8.08 -5.34
N PRO A 44 13.31 9.15 -6.12
CA PRO A 44 12.01 9.72 -6.45
C PRO A 44 11.28 8.88 -7.51
N LEU A 45 9.95 8.85 -7.42
CA LEU A 45 9.06 8.19 -8.38
C LEU A 45 8.16 9.20 -9.09
N SER A 46 7.79 8.84 -10.32
CA SER A 46 6.81 9.53 -11.14
C SER A 46 5.71 8.55 -11.58
N GLU A 47 4.49 9.03 -11.67
CA GLU A 47 3.30 8.28 -12.10
C GLU A 47 2.75 8.94 -13.37
N ILE A 48 2.49 8.13 -14.39
CA ILE A 48 2.09 8.58 -15.72
C ILE A 48 0.83 7.82 -16.13
N ILE A 49 -0.29 8.53 -16.18
CA ILE A 49 -1.59 7.93 -16.46
C ILE A 49 -1.96 8.18 -17.93
N TYR A 50 -2.30 7.12 -18.64
CA TYR A 50 -2.84 7.15 -20.00
C TYR A 50 -4.26 6.61 -20.04
N LYS A 51 -5.02 6.95 -21.09
CA LYS A 51 -6.33 6.34 -21.33
C LYS A 51 -6.14 4.90 -21.84
N ASN A 52 -6.86 3.95 -21.25
CA ASN A 52 -6.89 2.58 -21.76
C ASN A 52 -7.63 2.55 -23.11
N THR A 53 -6.87 2.40 -24.19
CA THR A 53 -7.41 2.25 -25.54
C THR A 53 -6.67 1.12 -26.24
N ASN A 54 -7.34 0.41 -27.15
CA ASN A 54 -6.71 -0.65 -27.92
C ASN A 54 -5.44 -0.19 -28.65
N LYS A 55 -5.38 1.08 -29.07
CA LYS A 55 -4.17 1.67 -29.67
C LYS A 55 -3.04 1.77 -28.65
N PHE A 56 -3.31 2.29 -27.45
CA PHE A 56 -2.29 2.44 -26.41
C PHE A 56 -1.77 1.09 -25.92
N ILE A 57 -2.65 0.09 -25.73
CA ILE A 57 -2.25 -1.26 -25.32
C ILE A 57 -1.28 -1.89 -26.35
N LYS A 58 -1.50 -1.69 -27.64
CA LYS A 58 -0.56 -2.15 -28.69
C LYS A 58 0.79 -1.44 -28.63
N GLU A 59 0.81 -0.14 -28.31
CA GLU A 59 2.07 0.60 -28.13
C GLU A 59 2.82 0.12 -26.88
N LEU A 60 2.09 -0.21 -25.80
CA LEU A 60 2.62 -0.71 -24.54
C LEU A 60 3.45 -1.99 -24.70
N GLU A 61 3.05 -2.90 -25.60
CA GLU A 61 3.81 -4.13 -25.93
C GLU A 61 5.24 -3.84 -26.39
N SER A 62 5.48 -2.66 -26.97
CA SER A 62 6.80 -2.25 -27.44
C SER A 62 7.64 -1.52 -26.39
N LEU A 63 7.04 -1.14 -25.24
CA LEU A 63 7.72 -0.37 -24.20
C LEU A 63 8.91 -1.13 -23.61
N HIS A 64 8.70 -2.39 -23.21
CA HIS A 64 9.74 -3.24 -22.61
C HIS A 64 10.92 -3.52 -23.56
N LYS A 65 10.70 -3.45 -24.88
CA LYS A 65 11.78 -3.62 -25.87
C LYS A 65 12.66 -2.38 -26.01
N ASN A 66 12.09 -1.19 -25.74
CA ASN A 66 12.73 0.10 -25.99
C ASN A 66 13.26 0.77 -24.73
N ILE A 67 12.86 0.30 -23.55
CA ILE A 67 13.32 0.83 -22.27
C ILE A 67 14.06 -0.28 -21.51
N SER A 68 15.35 -0.05 -21.29
CA SER A 68 16.12 -0.88 -20.37
C SER A 68 15.76 -0.48 -18.94
N ILE A 69 15.14 -1.42 -18.24
CA ILE A 69 14.78 -1.31 -16.82
C ILE A 69 15.80 -2.17 -16.07
N SER A 70 16.54 -1.56 -15.15
CA SER A 70 17.45 -2.30 -14.27
C SER A 70 16.69 -2.85 -13.05
N GLN A 71 17.30 -3.80 -12.32
CA GLN A 71 16.71 -4.29 -11.07
C GLN A 71 16.61 -3.23 -9.97
N GLU A 72 17.38 -2.15 -10.09
CA GLU A 72 17.34 -1.04 -9.13
C GLU A 72 16.22 -0.03 -9.43
N ASP A 73 15.73 -0.02 -10.67
CA ASP A 73 14.63 0.84 -11.08
C ASP A 73 13.31 0.31 -10.53
N PHE A 74 12.50 1.23 -10.00
CA PHE A 74 11.10 0.94 -9.76
C PHE A 74 10.34 1.08 -11.08
N PHE A 75 9.53 0.08 -11.43
CA PHE A 75 8.71 0.13 -12.63
C PHE A 75 7.48 -0.79 -12.49
N THR A 76 6.30 -0.21 -12.61
CA THR A 76 5.02 -0.93 -12.60
C THR A 76 4.13 -0.43 -13.72
N ILE A 77 3.29 -1.32 -14.24
CA ILE A 77 2.21 -0.97 -15.17
C ILE A 77 0.92 -1.60 -14.66
N THR A 78 -0.09 -0.77 -14.40
CA THR A 78 -1.42 -1.22 -13.98
C THR A 78 -2.41 -0.93 -15.10
N ILE A 79 -2.97 -1.97 -15.73
CA ILE A 79 -3.99 -1.81 -16.77
C ILE A 79 -5.36 -1.93 -16.09
N GLY A 80 -5.99 -0.78 -15.84
CA GLY A 80 -7.37 -0.69 -15.37
C GLY A 80 -8.40 -0.78 -16.50
N THR A 81 -9.68 -0.66 -16.16
CA THR A 81 -10.77 -0.69 -17.16
C THR A 81 -10.80 0.56 -18.03
N THR A 82 -10.37 1.71 -17.50
CA THR A 82 -10.44 3.02 -18.18
C THR A 82 -9.07 3.64 -18.42
N GLU A 83 -8.07 3.24 -17.65
CA GLU A 83 -6.77 3.89 -17.56
C GLU A 83 -5.66 2.85 -17.55
N VAL A 84 -4.50 3.25 -18.05
CA VAL A 84 -3.24 2.53 -17.84
C VAL A 84 -2.36 3.44 -17.02
N ASP A 85 -1.95 2.94 -15.87
CA ASP A 85 -1.06 3.62 -14.96
C ASP A 85 0.36 3.08 -15.11
N ILE A 86 1.34 3.95 -15.11
CA ILE A 86 2.76 3.62 -15.17
C ILE A 86 3.46 4.40 -14.07
N ILE A 87 3.94 3.69 -13.05
CA ILE A 87 4.78 4.27 -12.01
C ILE A 87 6.20 3.82 -12.25
N CYS A 88 7.13 4.77 -12.23
CA CYS A 88 8.53 4.50 -12.49
C CYS A 88 9.45 5.38 -11.65
N SER A 89 10.70 4.94 -11.49
CA SER A 89 11.76 5.84 -11.04
C SER A 89 11.84 7.04 -11.97
N THR A 90 11.89 8.27 -11.43
CA THR A 90 11.80 9.51 -12.21
C THR A 90 12.84 9.61 -13.33
N ILE A 91 13.98 8.94 -13.20
CA ILE A 91 15.00 8.84 -14.27
C ILE A 91 14.49 8.17 -15.56
N LEU A 92 13.46 7.34 -15.48
CA LEU A 92 12.82 6.65 -16.61
C LEU A 92 11.71 7.47 -17.26
N GLU A 93 11.15 8.48 -16.58
CA GLU A 93 10.00 9.26 -17.03
C GLU A 93 10.19 9.81 -18.44
N ASN A 94 11.31 10.51 -18.68
CA ASN A 94 11.60 11.10 -19.98
C ASN A 94 11.72 10.06 -21.10
N LYS A 95 12.18 8.85 -20.81
CA LYS A 95 12.27 7.77 -21.80
C LYS A 95 10.87 7.23 -22.12
N ILE A 96 10.03 7.05 -21.11
CA ILE A 96 8.64 6.59 -21.25
C ILE A 96 7.81 7.61 -22.04
N LEU A 97 7.88 8.89 -21.67
CA LEU A 97 7.15 9.97 -22.35
C LEU A 97 7.55 10.11 -23.81
N LYS A 98 8.83 9.91 -24.16
CA LYS A 98 9.32 9.93 -25.55
C LYS A 98 8.90 8.70 -26.34
N HIS A 99 8.70 7.56 -25.67
CA HIS A 99 8.29 6.32 -26.32
C HIS A 99 6.84 6.41 -26.81
N PHE A 100 5.93 6.92 -25.97
CA PHE A 100 4.53 7.06 -26.34
C PHE A 100 4.28 8.34 -27.14
N LYS A 101 3.62 8.21 -28.29
CA LYS A 101 3.22 9.38 -29.11
C LYS A 101 2.02 10.11 -28.51
N ASN A 102 1.24 9.42 -27.70
CA ASN A 102 0.07 9.97 -27.03
C ASN A 102 0.49 10.84 -25.84
N LYS A 103 -0.22 11.95 -25.60
CA LYS A 103 -0.05 12.74 -24.37
C LYS A 103 -0.64 11.98 -23.18
N PRO A 104 0.04 11.93 -22.03
CA PRO A 104 -0.55 11.46 -20.78
C PRO A 104 -1.80 12.27 -20.41
N LYS A 105 -2.73 11.63 -19.73
CA LYS A 105 -3.87 12.28 -19.08
C LYS A 105 -3.39 13.08 -17.87
N THR A 106 -2.52 12.48 -17.06
CA THR A 106 -1.96 13.04 -15.84
C THR A 106 -0.51 12.58 -15.69
N ILE A 107 0.31 13.44 -15.09
CA ILE A 107 1.65 13.08 -14.62
C ILE A 107 1.75 13.58 -13.18
N ASN A 108 2.07 12.69 -12.24
CA ASN A 108 2.34 13.04 -10.86
C ASN A 108 3.82 12.80 -10.53
N HIS A 109 4.35 13.63 -9.64
CA HIS A 109 5.73 13.59 -9.18
C HIS A 109 5.79 13.58 -7.66
N ASN A 110 7.01 13.45 -7.14
CA ASN A 110 7.32 13.46 -5.71
C ASN A 110 6.62 12.31 -4.99
N LEU A 111 6.74 11.11 -5.56
CA LEU A 111 6.22 9.88 -5.00
C LEU A 111 7.37 9.01 -4.47
N ALA A 112 7.07 8.20 -3.47
CA ALA A 112 7.99 7.22 -2.93
C ALA A 112 7.27 5.89 -2.70
N ALA A 113 7.99 4.78 -2.95
CA ALA A 113 7.51 3.44 -2.67
C ALA A 113 8.19 2.87 -1.42
N ILE A 114 7.40 2.22 -0.58
CA ILE A 114 7.83 1.42 0.56
C ILE A 114 7.33 0.00 0.33
N GLY A 115 8.24 -0.91 -0.04
CA GLY A 115 7.96 -2.32 -0.22
C GLY A 115 8.12 -3.10 1.08
N ILE A 116 7.15 -3.94 1.39
CA ILE A 116 7.09 -4.78 2.58
C ILE A 116 7.08 -6.22 2.09
N SER A 117 8.19 -6.92 2.31
CA SER A 117 8.30 -8.33 1.91
C SER A 117 7.88 -9.25 3.04
N PHE A 118 7.19 -10.34 2.71
CA PHE A 118 6.73 -11.37 3.65
C PHE A 118 6.86 -12.76 3.00
N GLY A 119 6.71 -13.82 3.80
CA GLY A 119 6.72 -15.18 3.26
C GLY A 119 5.41 -15.58 2.59
N SER A 120 5.37 -16.70 1.88
CA SER A 120 4.15 -17.17 1.21
C SER A 120 3.04 -17.57 2.18
N GLU A 121 3.38 -17.85 3.44
CA GLU A 121 2.46 -18.24 4.50
C GLU A 121 1.38 -17.19 4.81
N VAL A 122 1.57 -15.92 4.45
CA VAL A 122 0.56 -14.88 4.70
C VAL A 122 -0.64 -14.92 3.75
N PHE A 123 -0.57 -15.63 2.62
CA PHE A 123 -1.70 -15.71 1.68
C PHE A 123 -2.94 -16.38 2.26
N ASP A 124 -2.75 -17.42 3.05
CA ASP A 124 -3.84 -18.15 3.69
C ASP A 124 -4.29 -17.50 5.01
N THR A 125 -3.68 -16.36 5.36
CA THR A 125 -3.97 -15.63 6.60
C THR A 125 -4.91 -14.46 6.31
N PRO A 126 -6.16 -14.50 6.79
CA PRO A 126 -7.09 -13.38 6.64
C PRO A 126 -6.55 -12.10 7.31
N ASN A 127 -6.88 -10.94 6.75
CA ASN A 127 -6.59 -9.61 7.30
C ASN A 127 -5.11 -9.16 7.27
N VAL A 128 -4.22 -9.83 6.55
CA VAL A 128 -2.81 -9.38 6.41
C VAL A 128 -2.73 -7.97 5.80
N PHE A 129 -3.34 -7.75 4.62
CA PHE A 129 -3.32 -6.43 3.99
C PHE A 129 -4.03 -5.37 4.82
N PHE A 130 -5.15 -5.72 5.46
CA PHE A 130 -5.83 -4.78 6.37
C PHE A 130 -4.94 -4.41 7.56
N SER A 131 -4.19 -5.37 8.12
CA SER A 131 -3.25 -5.12 9.21
C SER A 131 -2.14 -4.16 8.77
N LEU A 132 -1.56 -4.34 7.58
CA LEU A 132 -0.57 -3.42 7.03
C LEU A 132 -1.15 -2.02 6.75
N LEU A 133 -2.32 -1.95 6.11
CA LEU A 133 -3.02 -0.68 5.84
C LEU A 133 -3.42 0.06 7.12
N SER A 134 -3.72 -0.67 8.20
CA SER A 134 -4.06 -0.05 9.48
C SER A 134 -2.90 0.73 10.11
N VAL A 135 -1.65 0.41 9.74
CA VAL A 135 -0.44 1.13 10.20
C VAL A 135 -0.43 2.55 9.64
N THR A 136 -0.60 2.70 8.33
CA THR A 136 -0.64 4.01 7.67
C THR A 136 -1.90 4.77 8.00
N ALA A 137 -3.06 4.09 8.06
CA ALA A 137 -4.34 4.72 8.40
C ALA A 137 -4.32 5.37 9.80
N ARG A 138 -3.78 4.67 10.81
CA ARG A 138 -3.64 5.22 12.17
C ARG A 138 -2.67 6.40 12.26
N ALA A 139 -1.73 6.49 11.34
CA ALA A 139 -0.80 7.60 11.25
C ALA A 139 -1.29 8.75 10.34
N SER A 140 -2.50 8.64 9.79
CA SER A 140 -3.09 9.60 8.84
C SER A 140 -2.19 9.86 7.63
N ILE A 141 -1.56 8.81 7.10
CA ILE A 141 -0.73 8.86 5.89
C ILE A 141 -1.61 8.53 4.70
N ASN A 142 -1.62 9.40 3.69
CA ASN A 142 -2.32 9.12 2.45
C ASN A 142 -1.54 8.08 1.64
N ILE A 143 -2.25 7.09 1.12
CA ILE A 143 -1.72 6.14 0.16
C ILE A 143 -2.17 6.61 -1.22
N GLU A 144 -1.22 6.88 -2.09
CA GLU A 144 -1.45 7.29 -3.47
C GLU A 144 -1.80 6.05 -4.32
N GLU A 145 -1.06 4.95 -4.15
CA GLU A 145 -1.34 3.68 -4.83
C GLU A 145 -0.81 2.47 -4.02
N LEU A 146 -1.38 1.30 -4.33
CA LEU A 146 -0.98 0.00 -3.80
C LEU A 146 -0.54 -0.91 -4.93
N VAL A 147 0.65 -1.47 -4.81
CA VAL A 147 1.14 -2.52 -5.72
C VAL A 147 1.41 -3.78 -4.90
N SER A 148 0.98 -4.94 -5.39
CA SER A 148 1.24 -6.19 -4.70
C SER A 148 1.70 -7.28 -5.65
N THR A 149 2.63 -8.09 -5.15
CA THR A 149 3.00 -9.38 -5.71
C THR A 149 2.81 -10.42 -4.61
N PRO A 150 2.99 -11.71 -4.91
CA PRO A 150 2.77 -12.74 -3.92
C PRO A 150 3.52 -12.62 -2.60
N THR A 151 4.68 -11.99 -2.61
CA THR A 151 5.55 -11.91 -1.43
C THR A 151 5.92 -10.48 -1.07
N GLU A 152 5.30 -9.51 -1.72
CA GLU A 152 5.64 -8.10 -1.54
C GLU A 152 4.37 -7.23 -1.63
N PHE A 153 4.22 -6.34 -0.66
CA PHE A 153 3.20 -5.31 -0.67
C PHE A 153 3.87 -3.95 -0.65
N ILE A 154 3.58 -3.13 -1.65
CA ILE A 154 4.25 -1.86 -1.89
C ILE A 154 3.23 -0.74 -1.70
N LEU A 155 3.56 0.17 -0.79
CA LEU A 155 2.80 1.38 -0.53
C LEU A 155 3.45 2.53 -1.28
N ILE A 156 2.67 3.22 -2.10
CA ILE A 156 3.11 4.43 -2.78
C ILE A 156 2.50 5.62 -2.05
N VAL A 157 3.35 6.55 -1.63
CA VAL A 157 2.98 7.73 -0.83
C VAL A 157 3.64 8.98 -1.43
N LYS A 158 3.18 10.17 -1.03
CA LYS A 158 3.95 11.39 -1.32
C LYS A 158 5.29 11.35 -0.60
N GLU A 159 6.34 11.89 -1.23
CA GLU A 159 7.69 11.98 -0.64
C GLU A 159 7.71 12.67 0.72
N LYS A 160 6.82 13.65 0.96
CA LYS A 160 6.67 14.31 2.27
C LYS A 160 6.32 13.34 3.41
N ASP A 161 5.66 12.23 3.10
CA ASP A 161 5.22 11.22 4.06
C ASP A 161 6.17 10.01 4.12
N PHE A 162 7.21 9.99 3.27
CA PHE A 162 8.15 8.87 3.12
C PHE A 162 8.84 8.51 4.44
N SER A 163 9.55 9.46 5.06
CA SER A 163 10.33 9.18 6.28
C SER A 163 9.44 8.68 7.43
N LYS A 164 8.23 9.23 7.55
CA LYS A 164 7.25 8.80 8.55
C LYS A 164 6.78 7.37 8.28
N THR A 165 6.47 7.05 7.01
CA THR A 165 6.04 5.71 6.58
C THR A 165 7.12 4.67 6.86
N VAL A 166 8.37 4.94 6.46
CA VAL A 166 9.51 4.03 6.70
C VAL A 166 9.72 3.80 8.20
N SER A 167 9.63 4.84 9.02
CA SER A 167 9.77 4.70 10.48
C SER A 167 8.69 3.79 11.08
N LEU A 168 7.42 3.94 10.66
CA LEU A 168 6.33 3.10 11.16
C LEU A 168 6.54 1.63 10.85
N PHE A 169 6.89 1.29 9.60
CA PHE A 169 7.11 -0.10 9.22
C PHE A 169 8.40 -0.66 9.80
N SER A 170 9.44 0.16 9.97
CA SER A 170 10.67 -0.26 10.66
C SER A 170 10.43 -0.59 12.13
N ASN A 171 9.58 0.18 12.82
CA ASN A 171 9.18 -0.12 14.20
C ASN A 171 8.35 -1.40 14.26
N LEU A 172 7.37 -1.57 13.36
CA LEU A 172 6.59 -2.81 13.27
C LEU A 172 7.49 -4.02 13.01
N TYR A 173 8.48 -3.89 12.10
CA TYR A 173 9.46 -4.94 11.83
C TYR A 173 10.24 -5.35 13.08
N ARG A 174 10.68 -4.38 13.90
CA ARG A 174 11.38 -4.62 15.16
C ARG A 174 10.50 -5.31 16.20
N GLU A 175 9.27 -4.83 16.37
CA GLU A 175 8.29 -5.39 17.31
C GLU A 175 7.99 -6.86 16.99
N VAL A 176 7.74 -7.18 15.71
CA VAL A 176 7.41 -8.54 15.27
C VAL A 176 8.60 -9.48 15.36
N ASN A 177 9.81 -9.00 15.04
CA ASN A 177 11.03 -9.80 15.09
C ASN A 177 11.73 -9.82 16.46
N LYS A 178 11.19 -9.10 17.48
CA LYS A 178 11.77 -8.95 18.83
C LYS A 178 13.22 -8.44 18.85
N ILE A 179 13.50 -7.43 18.03
CA ILE A 179 14.82 -6.76 17.92
C ILE A 179 14.73 -5.34 18.50
#